data_AF-A0A1E3NG57-F1
#
_entry.id   AF-A0A1E3NG57-F1
#
_cell.length_a   1.000
_cell.length_b   1.000
_cell.length_c   1.000
_cell.angle_alpha   90.00
_cell.angle_beta   90.00
_cell.angle_gamma   90.00
#
_symmetry.space_group_name_H-M   'P 1'
#
loop_
_entity.id
_entity.type
_entity.pdbx_description
1 polymer ?
#
loop_
_entity_poly.entity_id
_entity_poly.type
_entity_poly.pdbx_seq_one_letter_code
_entity_poly.pdbx_strand_id
1 'polypeptide(L)'
;FLATAPVNWHENQVIRRYFLNKEEGFVSCVYWNNLYFITGTDIVRCIAYKMAHIGRQIVDRKKFEEGIFSDLRALKCGTHAVLENSRSQFLKFLHRNQCLRTQKKQKVFFWFSVPHNKL
;
A
#
# COMPACT_ATOMS: atom_id res chain seq x y z
N PHE A 1 -12.66 -1.95 -2.76
CA PHE A 1 -12.00 -2.06 -1.43
C PHE A 1 -11.29 -0.77 -1.00
N LEU A 2 -10.66 0.02 -1.88
CA LEU A 2 -9.97 1.27 -1.49
C LEU A 2 -10.83 2.25 -0.66
N ALA A 3 -12.11 2.41 -0.98
CA ALA A 3 -13.02 3.27 -0.23
C ALA A 3 -13.57 2.64 1.06
N THR A 4 -13.61 1.30 1.14
CA THR A 4 -14.41 0.57 2.15
C THR A 4 -13.59 -0.34 3.05
N ALA A 5 -12.29 -0.54 2.80
CA ALA A 5 -11.52 -1.54 3.52
C ALA A 5 -11.44 -1.29 5.04
N PRO A 6 -11.31 -0.03 5.50
CA PRO A 6 -11.38 0.28 6.93
C PRO A 6 -12.81 0.33 7.48
N VAL A 7 -13.84 0.28 6.64
CA VAL A 7 -15.24 0.29 7.05
C VAL A 7 -15.61 -1.10 7.61
N ASN A 8 -16.36 -1.13 8.72
CA ASN A 8 -16.78 -2.36 9.42
C ASN A 8 -15.63 -3.22 9.95
N TRP A 9 -14.55 -2.61 10.45
CA TRP A 9 -13.41 -3.33 11.01
C TRP A 9 -13.77 -4.14 12.27
N HIS A 10 -13.35 -5.41 12.36
CA HIS A 10 -13.59 -6.23 13.55
C HIS A 10 -12.55 -5.95 14.64
N GLU A 11 -12.95 -5.98 15.91
CA GLU A 11 -12.10 -5.56 17.05
C GLU A 11 -10.74 -6.25 17.14
N ASN A 12 -10.64 -7.53 16.74
CA ASN A 12 -9.39 -8.29 16.79
C ASN A 12 -8.66 -8.40 15.45
N GLN A 13 -9.17 -7.74 14.42
CA GLN A 13 -8.55 -7.77 13.10
C GLN A 13 -7.39 -6.77 13.04
N VAL A 14 -6.22 -7.20 12.56
CA VAL A 14 -5.06 -6.31 12.38
C VAL A 14 -4.70 -6.12 10.91
N ILE A 15 -5.11 -7.05 10.05
CA ILE A 15 -4.89 -6.99 8.60
C ILE A 15 -6.14 -7.47 7.86
N ARG A 16 -6.51 -6.75 6.79
CA ARG A 16 -7.48 -7.20 5.78
C ARG A 16 -6.76 -7.35 4.45
N ARG A 17 -6.88 -8.53 3.84
CA ARG A 17 -6.29 -8.81 2.53
C ARG A 17 -7.39 -8.90 1.47
N TYR A 18 -7.15 -8.25 0.34
CA TYR A 18 -8.05 -8.24 -0.81
C TYR A 18 -7.31 -8.81 -2.00
N PHE A 19 -7.86 -9.87 -2.58
CA PHE A 19 -7.36 -10.42 -3.83
C PHE A 19 -7.74 -9.48 -4.98
N LEU A 20 -6.76 -9.16 -5.83
CA LEU A 20 -6.95 -8.34 -7.02
C LEU A 20 -7.17 -9.25 -8.24
N ASN A 21 -6.11 -9.90 -8.70
CA ASN A 21 -6.11 -10.89 -9.78
C ASN A 21 -4.84 -11.77 -9.66
N LYS A 22 -4.66 -12.72 -10.59
CA LYS A 22 -3.49 -13.62 -10.59
C LYS A 22 -2.15 -12.91 -10.75
N GLU A 23 -2.14 -11.75 -11.40
CA GLU A 23 -0.92 -10.99 -11.72
C GLU A 23 -0.47 -10.11 -10.55
N GLU A 24 -1.38 -9.32 -9.98
CA GLU A 24 -1.09 -8.39 -8.88
C GLU A 24 -1.15 -9.05 -7.50
N GLY A 25 -1.87 -10.15 -7.36
CA GLY A 25 -2.02 -10.89 -6.11
C GLY A 25 -2.92 -10.18 -5.11
N PHE A 26 -2.41 -9.92 -3.90
CA PHE A 26 -3.18 -9.35 -2.79
C PHE A 26 -2.70 -7.95 -2.40
N VAL A 27 -3.63 -7.14 -1.90
CA VAL A 27 -3.37 -5.88 -1.21
C VAL A 27 -3.78 -5.99 0.25
N SER A 28 -2.95 -5.46 1.15
CA SER A 28 -3.20 -5.50 2.59
C SER A 28 -3.55 -4.12 3.15
N CYS A 29 -4.74 -3.97 3.73
CA CYS A 29 -5.06 -2.88 4.63
C CYS A 29 -4.61 -3.28 6.03
N VAL A 30 -3.76 -2.47 6.65
CA VAL A 30 -3.15 -2.79 7.95
C VAL A 30 -3.62 -1.80 9.01
N TYR A 31 -4.15 -2.30 10.12
CA TYR A 31 -4.50 -1.49 11.27
C TYR A 31 -3.34 -1.51 12.29
N TRP A 32 -2.87 -0.33 12.67
CA TRP A 32 -1.75 -0.17 13.60
C TRP A 32 -1.87 1.18 14.32
N ASN A 33 -1.67 1.23 15.65
CA ASN A 33 -1.74 2.47 16.44
C ASN A 33 -2.95 3.36 16.11
N ASN A 34 -4.15 2.77 16.07
CA ASN A 34 -5.42 3.44 15.76
C ASN A 34 -5.51 4.10 14.37
N LEU A 35 -4.64 3.72 13.45
CA LEU A 35 -4.61 4.21 12.07
C LEU A 35 -4.59 3.04 11.08
N TYR A 36 -5.00 3.33 9.84
CA TYR A 36 -4.99 2.37 8.74
C TYR A 36 -3.90 2.71 7.74
N PHE A 37 -3.19 1.69 7.28
CA PHE A 37 -2.02 1.81 6.45
C PHE A 37 -2.08 0.93 5.19
N ILE A 38 -1.39 1.41 4.15
CA ILE A 38 -1.09 0.69 2.92
C ILE A 38 0.39 0.83 2.59
N THR A 39 0.98 -0.24 2.04
CA THR A 39 2.40 -0.23 1.63
C THR A 39 2.56 0.36 0.23
N GLY A 40 3.74 0.91 -0.08
CA GLY A 40 4.02 1.42 -1.43
C GLY A 40 3.83 0.36 -2.51
N THR A 41 4.24 -0.89 -2.25
CA THR A 41 4.03 -2.02 -3.17
C THR A 41 2.55 -2.33 -3.38
N ASP A 42 1.73 -2.26 -2.33
CA ASP A 42 0.29 -2.45 -2.45
C ASP A 42 -0.38 -1.31 -3.24
N ILE A 43 0.11 -0.07 -3.12
CA ILE A 43 -0.37 1.04 -3.95
C ILE A 43 -0.09 0.78 -5.43
N VAL A 44 1.13 0.36 -5.77
CA VAL A 44 1.50 -0.01 -7.15
C VAL A 44 0.55 -1.08 -7.71
N ARG A 45 0.29 -2.14 -6.94
CA ARG A 45 -0.66 -3.20 -7.32
C ARG A 45 -2.07 -2.67 -7.56
N CYS A 46 -2.56 -1.79 -6.68
CA CYS A 46 -3.87 -1.16 -6.85
C CYS A 46 -3.98 -0.39 -8.17
N ILE A 47 -2.94 0.40 -8.50
CA ILE A 47 -2.96 1.23 -9.71
C ILE A 47 -2.83 0.35 -10.95
N ALA A 48 -1.95 -0.65 -10.94
CA ALA A 48 -1.82 -1.59 -12.05
C ALA A 48 -3.12 -2.35 -12.34
N TYR A 49 -3.75 -2.87 -11.29
CA TYR A 49 -5.05 -3.53 -11.38
C TYR A 49 -6.13 -2.61 -11.97
N LYS A 50 -6.15 -1.34 -11.55
CA LYS A 50 -7.08 -0.33 -12.09
C LYS A 50 -6.81 -0.02 -13.56
N MET A 51 -5.54 0.12 -13.96
CA MET A 51 -5.13 0.36 -15.35
C MET A 51 -5.62 -0.78 -16.27
N ALA A 52 -5.45 -2.03 -15.85
CA ALA A 52 -5.96 -3.18 -16.58
C ALA A 52 -7.50 -3.15 -16.72
N HIS A 53 -8.22 -2.78 -15.65
CA HIS A 53 -9.69 -2.69 -15.67
C HIS A 53 -10.24 -1.60 -16.60
N ILE A 54 -9.48 -0.52 -16.82
CA ILE A 54 -9.84 0.53 -17.79
C ILE A 54 -9.30 0.26 -19.20
N GLY A 55 -8.79 -0.95 -19.46
CA GLY A 55 -8.28 -1.36 -20.77
C GLY A 55 -6.92 -0.79 -21.14
N ARG A 56 -6.16 -0.25 -20.18
CA ARG A 56 -4.79 0.26 -20.42
C ARG A 56 -3.77 -0.82 -20.12
N GLN A 57 -2.95 -1.16 -21.12
CA GLN A 57 -1.84 -2.09 -20.94
C GLN A 57 -0.60 -1.38 -20.40
N ILE A 58 0.05 -2.01 -19.43
CA ILE A 58 1.35 -1.60 -18.91
C ILE A 58 2.41 -2.33 -19.73
N VAL A 59 3.02 -1.63 -20.69
CA VAL A 59 4.03 -2.22 -21.59
C VAL A 59 5.36 -2.44 -20.87
N ASP A 60 5.79 -1.48 -20.05
CA ASP A 60 7.01 -1.56 -19.25
C ASP A 60 6.65 -1.50 -17.77
N ARG A 61 6.67 -2.67 -17.13
CA ARG A 61 6.34 -2.79 -15.71
C ARG A 61 7.31 -2.02 -14.82
N LYS A 62 8.61 -2.06 -15.12
CA LYS A 62 9.63 -1.43 -14.30
C LYS A 62 9.48 0.09 -14.32
N LYS A 63 9.34 0.67 -15.51
CA LYS A 63 9.14 2.11 -15.68
C LYS A 63 7.84 2.59 -15.02
N PHE A 64 6.79 1.78 -15.11
CA PHE A 64 5.53 2.04 -14.41
C PHE A 64 5.72 2.10 -12.89
N GLU A 65 6.36 1.09 -12.30
CA GLU A 65 6.64 1.06 -10.86
C GLU A 65 7.51 2.23 -10.41
N GLU A 66 8.56 2.56 -11.17
CA GLU A 66 9.43 3.71 -10.91
C GLU A 66 8.66 5.03 -10.90
N GLY A 67 7.74 5.24 -11.84
CA GLY A 67 6.85 6.40 -11.90
C GLY A 67 5.99 6.54 -10.65
N ILE A 68 5.26 5.47 -10.29
CA ILE A 68 4.43 5.48 -9.07
C ILE A 68 5.28 5.73 -7.83
N PHE A 69 6.44 5.06 -7.69
CA PHE A 69 7.32 5.30 -6.56
C PHE A 69 7.88 6.74 -6.54
N SER A 70 8.07 7.37 -7.70
CA SER A 70 8.45 8.78 -7.78
C SER A 70 7.36 9.67 -7.20
N ASP A 71 6.12 9.48 -7.60
CA ASP A 71 4.98 10.26 -7.10
C ASP A 71 4.75 10.05 -5.59
N LEU A 72 4.90 8.80 -5.13
CA LEU A 72 4.81 8.45 -3.71
C LEU A 72 5.91 9.11 -2.85
N ARG A 73 7.06 9.47 -3.42
CA ARG A 73 8.10 10.22 -2.69
C ARG A 73 7.63 11.63 -2.34
N ALA A 74 6.84 12.28 -3.19
CA ALA A 74 6.35 13.64 -2.98
C ALA A 74 5.36 13.77 -1.80
N LEU A 75 4.69 12.67 -1.39
CA LEU A 75 3.71 12.68 -0.30
C LEU A 75 4.34 13.00 1.07
N LYS A 76 3.90 14.03 1.79
CA LYS A 76 4.54 14.46 3.05
C LYS A 76 4.38 13.43 4.19
N CYS A 77 5.47 13.16 4.92
CA CYS A 77 5.40 12.41 6.18
C CYS A 77 4.63 13.22 7.25
N GLY A 78 3.90 12.55 8.13
CA GLY A 78 3.00 13.16 9.12
C GLY A 78 1.62 13.50 8.58
N THR A 79 1.49 13.76 7.27
CA THR A 79 0.19 14.05 6.62
C THR A 79 -0.34 12.87 5.80
N HIS A 80 0.54 12.23 5.02
CA HIS A 80 0.15 11.17 4.08
C HIS A 80 0.78 9.82 4.42
N ALA A 81 1.85 9.84 5.20
CA ALA A 81 2.68 8.67 5.46
C ALA A 81 3.45 8.81 6.76
N VAL A 82 3.96 7.69 7.25
CA VAL A 82 4.98 7.59 8.28
C VAL A 82 6.28 7.07 7.66
N LEU A 83 7.41 7.51 8.19
CA LEU A 83 8.72 7.03 7.79
C LEU A 83 9.26 6.10 8.88
N GLU A 84 9.16 4.80 8.62
CA GLU A 84 9.53 3.77 9.59
C GLU A 84 11.00 3.35 9.43
N ASN A 85 11.72 3.32 10.55
CA ASN A 85 13.11 2.85 10.60
C ASN A 85 13.17 1.33 10.61
N SER A 86 14.24 0.75 10.07
CA SER A 86 14.42 -0.70 9.86
C SER A 86 14.17 -1.60 11.09
N ARG A 87 14.32 -1.06 12.30
CA ARG A 87 14.13 -1.79 13.55
C ARG A 87 12.78 -1.56 14.22
N SER A 88 11.90 -0.75 13.63
CA SER A 88 10.61 -0.41 14.23
C SER A 88 9.72 -1.65 14.37
N GLN A 89 8.90 -1.66 15.43
CA GLN A 89 7.95 -2.75 15.66
C GLN A 89 6.96 -2.87 14.49
N PHE A 90 6.56 -1.73 13.91
CA PHE A 90 5.64 -1.72 12.80
C PHE A 90 6.23 -2.35 11.53
N LEU A 91 7.48 -2.06 11.16
CA LEU A 91 8.09 -2.74 9.99
C LEU A 91 8.33 -4.22 10.23
N LYS A 92 8.73 -4.61 11.45
CA LYS A 92 8.83 -6.03 11.80
C LYS A 92 7.49 -6.73 11.65
N PHE A 93 6.41 -6.09 12.10
CA PHE A 93 5.04 -6.59 11.93
C PHE A 93 4.66 -6.73 10.46
N LEU A 94 4.88 -5.70 9.64
CA LEU A 94 4.56 -5.72 8.21
C LEU A 94 5.35 -6.80 7.47
N HIS A 95 6.63 -6.96 7.79
CA HIS A 95 7.48 -7.99 7.19
C HIS A 95 7.05 -9.40 7.60
N ARG A 96 6.81 -9.64 8.91
CA ARG A 96 6.33 -10.93 9.43
C ARG A 96 5.02 -11.35 8.77
N ASN A 97 4.14 -10.39 8.48
CA ASN A 97 2.87 -10.61 7.81
C ASN A 97 2.95 -10.44 6.28
N GLN A 98 4.15 -10.53 5.67
CA GLN A 98 4.36 -10.52 4.21
C GLN A 98 3.77 -9.29 3.48
N CYS A 99 3.51 -8.19 4.19
CA CYS A 99 3.09 -6.92 3.58
C CYS A 99 4.27 -6.20 2.93
N LEU A 100 5.50 -6.49 3.37
CA LEU A 100 6.75 -5.98 2.81
C LEU A 100 7.75 -7.11 2.61
N ARG A 101 8.60 -6.98 1.58
CA ARG A 101 9.69 -7.93 1.28
C ARG A 101 10.99 -7.65 2.04
N THR A 102 11.12 -6.48 2.65
CA THR A 102 12.34 -6.04 3.34
C THR A 102 12.01 -5.32 4.64
N GLN A 103 12.97 -5.32 5.56
CA GLN A 103 12.96 -4.52 6.79
C GLN A 103 13.88 -3.31 6.71
N LYS A 104 14.24 -2.85 5.50
CA LYS A 104 14.94 -1.55 5.36
C LYS A 104 14.01 -0.41 5.80
N LYS A 105 14.56 0.78 5.96
CA LYS A 105 13.74 2.00 6.19
C LYS A 105 12.70 2.11 5.07
N GLN A 106 11.43 2.28 5.42
CA GLN A 106 10.33 2.33 4.47
C GLN A 106 9.37 3.46 4.82
N LYS A 107 8.80 4.06 3.77
CA LYS A 107 7.69 4.98 3.90
C LYS A 107 6.40 4.18 3.77
N VAL A 108 5.53 4.26 4.77
CA VAL A 108 4.26 3.55 4.83
C VAL A 108 3.15 4.58 4.85
N PHE A 109 2.11 4.40 4.04
CA PHE A 109 1.14 5.45 3.75
C PHE A 109 -0.14 5.26 4.54
N PHE A 110 -0.76 6.36 4.97
CA PHE A 110 -2.09 6.31 5.57
C PHE A 110 -3.10 5.95 4.47
N TRP A 111 -3.96 4.96 4.75
CA TRP A 111 -4.88 4.38 3.78
C TRP A 111 -5.73 5.44 3.04
N PHE A 112 -6.26 6.41 3.79
CA PHE A 112 -7.15 7.44 3.24
C PHE A 112 -6.45 8.66 2.64
N SER A 113 -5.15 8.81 2.88
CA SER A 113 -4.40 10.00 2.43
C SER A 113 -3.72 9.81 1.08
N VAL A 114 -3.75 8.60 0.51
CA VAL A 114 -3.15 8.32 -0.81
C VAL A 114 -4.12 8.74 -1.92
N PRO A 115 -3.76 9.69 -2.80
CA PRO A 115 -4.63 10.14 -3.88
C PRO A 115 -4.56 9.17 -5.07
N HIS A 116 -5.06 7.95 -4.91
CA HIS A 116 -5.01 6.87 -5.92
C HIS A 116 -5.56 7.22 -7.32
N ASN A 117 -6.33 8.31 -7.45
CA ASN A 117 -6.85 8.77 -8.74
C ASN A 117 -5.92 9.77 -9.46
N LYS A 118 -4.94 10.34 -8.75
CA LYS A 118 -3.96 11.29 -9.28
C LYS A 118 -2.60 10.65 -9.54
N LEU A 119 -2.42 9.41 -9.10
CA LEU A 119 -1.27 8.55 -9.35
C LEU A 119 -1.50 7.70 -10.62
#